data_AF-A0A497L299-F1
#
_entry.id   AF-A0A497L299-F1
#
_cell.length_a   1.000
_cell.length_b   1.000
_cell.length_c   1.000
_cell.angle_alpha   90.00
_cell.angle_beta   90.00
_cell.angle_gamma   90.00
#
_symmetry.space_group_name_H-M   'P 1'
#
loop_
_entity.id
_entity.type
_entity.pdbx_description
1 polymer ?
#
loop_
_entity_poly.entity_id
_entity_poly.type
_entity_poly.pdbx_seq_one_letter_code
_entity_poly.pdbx_strand_id
1 'polypeptide(L)'
;MSRPEIVDPLAEPDVAVRQPLRIGRPIPIRVGHGHLALLSFPDGSYRVLGPGSHELPAPPSEICWMSMRPVEATCVLPATEARTEDGYCVGLLCRLALAVWEPKALRDALGDRMSLGEGELKSMAVGLAREALAKALLATRSGEVGGRLFEAYLRHWVNVALGPVGLRARRLKVEALAKLGPVSRPEDLLELLRGSFRPPVDPEREKELRRKARMVRERPWLLAKPLDPNWASEWRAFWAGMAEDLMWARGKFLLRPGDLSDVEPFSSLRPEWREEVFEVLRGSVGSRLDAAFSREILRRFSSSLAQWARENGLFELDLAMLEEILGLEADEALAVLEELVWAGACSWLEKGKSAVLKLG
;
A
#
# COMPACT_ATOMS: atom_id res chain seq x y z
N MET A 1 40.18 36.59 9.81
CA MET A 1 39.60 36.18 8.52
C MET A 1 39.68 34.66 8.45
N SER A 2 38.54 33.96 8.43
CA SER A 2 38.51 32.50 8.30
C SER A 2 39.11 32.08 6.96
N ARG A 3 39.99 31.07 6.96
CA ARG A 3 40.48 30.47 5.72
C ARG A 3 39.26 29.95 4.92
N PRO A 4 39.21 30.12 3.60
CA PRO A 4 38.16 29.50 2.79
C PRO A 4 38.21 27.99 3.00
N GLU A 5 37.06 27.36 3.23
CA GLU A 5 36.87 25.93 3.52
C GLU A 5 35.68 25.44 2.68
N ILE A 6 35.73 24.19 2.21
CA ILE A 6 34.58 23.53 1.59
C ILE A 6 33.79 22.84 2.70
N VAL A 7 32.56 23.29 2.90
CA VAL A 7 31.68 22.79 3.94
C VAL A 7 30.70 21.78 3.37
N ASP A 8 30.48 20.70 4.11
CA ASP A 8 29.45 19.69 3.84
C ASP A 8 28.07 20.32 3.58
N PRO A 9 27.54 20.23 2.34
CA PRO A 9 26.24 20.78 1.97
C PRO A 9 25.09 19.80 2.24
N LEU A 10 25.37 18.56 2.67
CA LEU A 10 24.35 17.54 2.83
C LEU A 10 23.39 17.92 3.97
N ALA A 11 22.12 18.03 3.63
CA ALA A 11 21.04 18.35 4.55
C ALA A 11 19.84 17.41 4.28
N GLU A 12 19.04 17.16 5.31
CA GLU A 12 17.80 16.40 5.14
C GLU A 12 16.84 17.16 4.20
N PRO A 13 16.14 16.48 3.27
CA PRO A 13 15.95 15.03 3.14
C PRO A 13 16.93 14.31 2.19
N ASP A 14 18.05 14.94 1.80
CA ASP A 14 19.00 14.33 0.88
C ASP A 14 19.88 13.27 1.57
N VAL A 15 20.14 12.18 0.85
CA VAL A 15 21.03 11.09 1.29
C VAL A 15 22.40 11.18 0.61
N ALA A 16 22.46 11.78 -0.57
CA ALA A 16 23.72 12.09 -1.23
C ALA A 16 23.66 13.40 -2.02
N VAL A 17 24.76 14.17 -2.02
CA VAL A 17 24.91 15.41 -2.79
C VAL A 17 26.26 15.40 -3.50
N ARG A 18 26.23 15.58 -4.82
CA ARG A 18 27.40 15.64 -5.70
C ARG A 18 27.73 17.10 -6.00
N GLN A 19 29.00 17.47 -5.88
CA GLN A 19 29.51 18.80 -6.16
C GLN A 19 30.79 18.72 -7.00
N PRO A 20 30.70 19.02 -8.31
CA PRO A 20 31.89 19.24 -9.14
C PRO A 20 32.67 20.45 -8.64
N LEU A 21 33.99 20.34 -8.64
CA LEU A 21 34.89 21.40 -8.19
C LEU A 21 35.76 21.89 -9.36
N ARG A 22 35.95 23.20 -9.39
CA ARG A 22 36.89 23.88 -10.30
C ARG A 22 37.92 24.66 -9.48
N ILE A 23 38.59 23.97 -8.55
CA ILE A 23 39.51 24.59 -7.62
C ILE A 23 40.93 24.15 -7.97
N GLY A 24 41.78 25.09 -8.36
CA GLY A 24 43.19 24.81 -8.73
C GLY A 24 44.17 24.80 -7.55
N ARG A 25 43.67 24.88 -6.30
CA ARG A 25 44.51 24.95 -5.09
C ARG A 25 43.95 24.07 -3.95
N PRO A 26 44.81 23.55 -3.06
CA PRO A 26 44.37 22.85 -1.85
C PRO A 26 43.49 23.74 -0.97
N ILE A 27 42.32 23.23 -0.56
CA ILE A 27 41.39 23.89 0.37
C ILE A 27 40.96 22.86 1.41
N PRO A 28 40.88 23.21 2.71
CA PRO A 28 40.36 22.32 3.73
C PRO A 28 38.92 21.89 3.42
N ILE A 29 38.59 20.64 3.75
CA ILE A 29 37.25 20.07 3.61
C ILE A 29 36.72 19.71 4.99
N ARG A 30 35.50 20.15 5.30
CA ARG A 30 34.80 19.78 6.53
C ARG A 30 33.67 18.82 6.23
N VAL A 31 33.74 17.63 6.81
CA VAL A 31 32.69 16.60 6.76
C VAL A 31 31.85 16.63 8.03
N GLY A 32 30.54 16.71 7.87
CA GLY A 32 29.57 16.75 8.95
C GLY A 32 29.56 15.46 9.78
N HIS A 33 29.09 15.56 11.02
CA HIS A 33 28.88 14.38 11.86
C HIS A 33 27.81 13.47 11.27
N GLY A 34 28.14 12.19 11.12
CA GLY A 34 27.24 11.19 10.53
C GLY A 34 27.21 11.19 9.00
N HIS A 35 28.11 11.93 8.35
CA HIS A 35 28.29 11.94 6.89
C HIS A 35 29.66 11.37 6.50
N LEU A 36 29.80 11.02 5.23
CA LEU A 36 31.07 10.71 4.58
C LEU A 36 31.20 11.53 3.29
N ALA A 37 32.42 11.71 2.81
CA ALA A 37 32.69 12.36 1.54
C ALA A 37 33.54 11.45 0.65
N LEU A 38 33.04 11.13 -0.54
CA LEU A 38 33.81 10.51 -1.60
C LEU A 38 34.43 11.60 -2.47
N LEU A 39 35.74 11.68 -2.48
CA LEU A 39 36.52 12.57 -3.33
C LEU A 39 36.90 11.83 -4.60
N SER A 40 36.66 12.44 -5.75
CA SER A 40 37.16 11.97 -7.05
C SER A 40 38.26 12.89 -7.53
N PHE A 41 39.33 12.33 -8.10
CA PHE A 41 40.47 13.08 -8.61
C PHE A 41 40.57 12.99 -10.15
N PRO A 42 41.26 13.95 -10.80
CA PRO A 42 41.40 13.96 -12.27
C PRO A 42 42.08 12.72 -12.85
N ASP A 43 42.91 12.02 -12.07
CA ASP A 43 43.61 10.79 -12.46
C ASP A 43 42.71 9.53 -12.37
N GLY A 44 41.44 9.69 -11.98
CA GLY A 44 40.49 8.60 -11.80
C GLY A 44 40.59 7.91 -10.44
N SER A 45 41.53 8.31 -9.58
CA SER A 45 41.60 7.83 -8.21
C SER A 45 40.48 8.44 -7.36
N TYR A 46 40.19 7.81 -6.22
CA TYR A 46 39.20 8.30 -5.28
C TYR A 46 39.66 8.10 -3.83
N ARG A 47 39.09 8.88 -2.92
CA ARG A 47 39.35 8.79 -1.48
C ARG A 47 38.07 9.00 -0.69
N VAL A 48 37.83 8.20 0.33
CA VAL A 48 36.71 8.38 1.26
C VAL A 48 37.20 9.09 2.52
N LEU A 49 36.52 10.15 2.91
CA LEU A 49 36.74 10.87 4.17
C LEU A 49 35.55 10.64 5.11
N GLY A 50 35.86 10.41 6.39
CA GLY A 50 34.87 10.39 7.46
C GLY A 50 34.62 11.78 8.07
N PRO A 51 33.79 11.89 9.11
CA PRO A 51 33.51 13.15 9.80
C PRO A 51 34.77 13.87 10.30
N GLY A 52 34.79 15.21 10.20
CA GLY A 52 35.89 16.04 10.68
C GLY A 52 36.45 17.01 9.63
N SER A 53 37.48 17.76 10.00
CA SER A 53 38.22 18.66 9.09
C SER A 53 39.43 17.95 8.50
N HIS A 54 39.59 18.04 7.19
CA HIS A 54 40.63 17.35 6.44
C HIS A 54 41.40 18.34 5.56
N GLU A 55 42.72 18.28 5.63
CA GLU A 55 43.59 18.97 4.68
C GLU A 55 43.95 18.02 3.55
N LEU A 56 43.76 18.47 2.30
CA LEU A 56 44.06 17.68 1.13
C LEU A 56 45.38 18.09 0.50
N PRO A 57 46.22 17.11 0.07
CA PRO A 57 47.45 17.42 -0.64
C PRO A 57 47.20 17.89 -2.08
N ALA A 58 46.07 17.53 -2.68
CA ALA A 58 45.68 17.90 -4.04
C ALA A 58 44.18 18.21 -4.11
N PRO A 59 43.75 19.14 -4.99
CA PRO A 59 42.33 19.46 -5.14
C PRO A 59 41.58 18.31 -5.84
N PRO A 60 40.43 17.86 -5.32
CA PRO A 60 39.57 16.90 -6.01
C PRO A 60 38.83 17.59 -7.17
N SER A 61 38.49 16.83 -8.20
CA SER A 61 37.63 17.28 -9.29
C SER A 61 36.15 17.28 -8.90
N GLU A 62 35.78 16.47 -7.91
CA GLU A 62 34.42 16.31 -7.44
C GLU A 62 34.39 15.77 -6.01
N ILE A 63 33.36 16.18 -5.26
CA ILE A 63 33.02 15.61 -3.97
C ILE A 63 31.59 15.07 -4.03
N CYS A 64 31.38 13.84 -3.57
CA CYS A 64 30.05 13.31 -3.31
C CYS A 64 29.89 13.07 -1.80
N TRP A 65 29.06 13.89 -1.17
CA TRP A 65 28.70 13.81 0.24
C TRP A 65 27.58 12.79 0.41
N MET A 66 27.66 11.94 1.43
CA MET A 66 26.67 10.89 1.66
C MET A 66 26.36 10.72 3.14
N SER A 67 25.10 10.43 3.45
CA SER A 67 24.68 10.14 4.81
C SER A 67 25.14 8.74 5.23
N MET A 68 25.70 8.63 6.44
CA MET A 68 25.98 7.34 7.07
C MET A 68 24.77 6.82 7.86
N ARG A 69 23.73 7.63 8.02
CA ARG A 69 22.52 7.24 8.77
C ARG A 69 21.75 6.20 7.95
N PRO A 70 21.31 5.09 8.58
CA PRO A 70 20.47 4.14 7.89
C PRO A 70 19.14 4.76 7.48
N VAL A 71 18.69 4.45 6.27
CA VAL A 71 17.38 4.82 5.76
C VAL A 71 16.44 3.65 5.96
N GLU A 72 15.39 3.84 6.78
CA GLU A 72 14.39 2.80 7.02
C GLU A 72 13.39 2.74 5.87
N ALA A 73 13.23 1.55 5.28
CA ALA A 73 12.30 1.30 4.19
C ALA A 73 11.40 0.11 4.50
N THR A 74 10.15 0.21 4.05
CA THR A 74 9.20 -0.92 4.06
C THR A 74 9.23 -1.56 2.68
N CYS A 75 9.45 -2.87 2.62
CA CYS A 75 9.41 -3.66 1.40
C CYS A 75 8.28 -4.68 1.52
N VAL A 76 7.33 -4.64 0.59
CA VAL A 76 6.24 -5.60 0.48
C VAL A 76 6.47 -6.48 -0.73
N LEU A 77 6.27 -7.78 -0.56
CA LEU A 77 6.17 -8.74 -1.63
C LEU A 77 4.83 -9.46 -1.46
N PRO A 78 3.80 -9.15 -2.25
CA PRO A 78 2.48 -9.76 -2.09
C PRO A 78 2.51 -11.23 -2.50
N ALA A 79 1.62 -12.03 -1.91
CA ALA A 79 1.52 -13.47 -2.21
C ALA A 79 1.22 -13.77 -3.69
N THR A 80 0.70 -12.79 -4.43
CA THR A 80 0.43 -12.87 -5.88
C THR A 80 1.70 -12.87 -6.73
N GLU A 81 2.85 -12.48 -6.19
CA GLU A 81 4.08 -12.25 -6.98
C GLU A 81 5.22 -13.20 -6.67
N ALA A 82 5.13 -13.99 -5.61
CA ALA A 82 6.21 -14.87 -5.21
C ALA A 82 5.71 -16.26 -4.84
N ARG A 83 6.45 -17.25 -5.32
CA ARG A 83 6.17 -18.67 -5.09
C ARG A 83 7.41 -19.39 -4.59
N THR A 84 7.20 -20.42 -3.79
CA THR A 84 8.22 -21.38 -3.39
C THR A 84 8.48 -22.40 -4.49
N GLU A 85 9.56 -23.17 -4.35
CA GLU A 85 9.91 -24.29 -5.24
C GLU A 85 8.74 -25.29 -5.38
N ASP A 86 8.02 -25.54 -4.29
CA ASP A 86 6.88 -26.45 -4.19
C ASP A 86 5.52 -25.78 -4.47
N GLY A 87 5.52 -24.57 -5.04
CA GLY A 87 4.32 -23.92 -5.58
C GLY A 87 3.43 -23.18 -4.56
N TYR A 88 3.90 -22.94 -3.33
CA TYR A 88 3.16 -22.10 -2.39
C TYR A 88 3.42 -20.63 -2.67
N CYS A 89 2.36 -19.84 -2.74
CA CYS A 89 2.39 -18.39 -2.78
C CYS A 89 2.78 -17.83 -1.41
N VAL A 90 3.69 -16.87 -1.36
CA VAL A 90 4.20 -16.31 -0.09
C VAL A 90 4.13 -14.79 -0.11
N GLY A 91 3.38 -14.23 0.82
CA GLY A 91 3.39 -12.80 1.11
C GLY A 91 4.43 -12.49 2.18
N LEU A 92 5.21 -11.42 1.98
CA LEU A 92 6.18 -10.90 2.95
C LEU A 92 5.99 -9.40 3.16
N LEU A 93 6.03 -8.97 4.43
CA LEU A 93 6.20 -7.58 4.82
C LEU A 93 7.51 -7.44 5.58
N CYS A 94 8.46 -6.73 4.99
CA CYS A 94 9.82 -6.59 5.51
C CYS A 94 10.13 -5.13 5.87
N ARG A 95 10.88 -4.93 6.97
CA ARG A 95 11.56 -3.67 7.28
C ARG A 95 13.05 -3.78 6.98
N LEU A 96 13.55 -2.81 6.22
CA LEU A 96 14.95 -2.72 5.80
C LEU A 96 15.59 -1.49 6.44
N ALA A 97 16.77 -1.68 7.03
CA ALA A 97 17.66 -0.58 7.41
C ALA A 97 18.77 -0.46 6.35
N LEU A 98 18.54 0.40 5.36
CA LEU A 98 19.44 0.58 4.22
C LEU A 98 20.61 1.48 4.61
N ALA A 99 21.81 1.15 4.18
CA ALA A 99 22.96 2.02 4.37
C ALA A 99 23.89 1.99 3.16
N VAL A 100 24.58 3.09 2.95
CA VAL A 100 25.72 3.14 2.03
C VAL A 100 26.79 2.18 2.52
N TRP A 101 27.24 1.31 1.63
CA TRP A 101 28.30 0.32 1.86
C TRP A 101 29.50 0.55 0.95
N GLU A 102 29.23 0.84 -0.32
CA GLU A 102 30.23 1.17 -1.33
C GLU A 102 29.89 2.58 -1.85
N PRO A 103 30.56 3.63 -1.34
CA PRO A 103 30.30 5.02 -1.74
C PRO A 103 30.53 5.30 -3.23
N LYS A 104 31.53 4.67 -3.86
CA LYS A 104 31.81 4.85 -5.28
C LYS A 104 30.69 4.27 -6.14
N ALA A 105 30.23 3.06 -5.87
CA ALA A 105 29.14 2.43 -6.59
C ALA A 105 27.83 3.22 -6.41
N LEU A 106 27.58 3.77 -5.22
CA LEU A 106 26.44 4.68 -5.03
C LEU A 106 26.59 5.95 -5.87
N ARG A 107 27.76 6.60 -5.86
CA ARG A 107 28.06 7.77 -6.69
C ARG A 107 27.88 7.45 -8.18
N ASP A 108 28.37 6.30 -8.62
CA ASP A 108 28.25 5.84 -10.01
C ASP A 108 26.77 5.61 -10.37
N ALA A 109 25.97 5.05 -9.45
CA ALA A 109 24.53 4.87 -9.60
C ALA A 109 23.73 6.19 -9.60
N LEU A 110 24.24 7.26 -8.97
CA LEU A 110 23.66 8.61 -9.11
C LEU A 110 23.77 9.13 -10.56
N GLY A 111 24.73 8.63 -11.35
CA GLY A 111 25.00 9.15 -12.70
C GLY A 111 25.25 10.66 -12.68
N ASP A 112 24.64 11.40 -13.59
CA ASP A 112 24.78 12.86 -13.71
C ASP A 112 23.96 13.68 -12.70
N ARG A 113 23.24 12.99 -11.79
CA ARG A 113 22.42 13.67 -10.81
C ARG A 113 23.27 14.39 -9.75
N MET A 114 22.82 15.58 -9.38
CA MET A 114 23.47 16.41 -8.37
C MET A 114 23.08 16.04 -6.93
N SER A 115 21.93 15.41 -6.73
CA SER A 115 21.50 14.90 -5.43
C SER A 115 20.61 13.67 -5.56
N LEU A 116 20.54 12.91 -4.47
CA LEU A 116 19.66 11.77 -4.28
C LEU A 116 18.87 11.96 -2.98
N GLY A 117 17.56 12.08 -3.10
CA GLY A 117 16.66 12.19 -1.95
C GLY A 117 16.39 10.84 -1.27
N GLU A 118 15.97 10.89 0.00
CA GLU A 118 15.63 9.68 0.76
C GLU A 118 14.54 8.84 0.10
N GLY A 119 13.47 9.47 -0.40
CA GLY A 119 12.36 8.78 -1.07
C GLY A 119 12.78 8.03 -2.33
N GLU A 120 13.70 8.61 -3.11
CA GLU A 120 14.21 8.00 -4.34
C GLU A 120 15.10 6.80 -4.04
N LEU A 121 15.99 6.93 -3.06
CA LEU A 121 16.81 5.83 -2.58
C LEU A 121 15.95 4.68 -2.05
N LYS A 122 14.87 4.98 -1.30
CA LYS A 122 13.90 3.97 -0.87
C LYS A 122 13.25 3.27 -2.05
N SER A 123 12.71 4.02 -3.01
CA SER A 123 12.02 3.46 -4.17
C SER A 123 12.94 2.52 -4.97
N MET A 124 14.16 2.96 -5.26
CA MET A 124 15.17 2.16 -5.96
C MET A 124 15.52 0.88 -5.18
N ALA A 125 15.84 1.02 -3.89
CA ALA A 125 16.26 -0.11 -3.07
C ALA A 125 15.12 -1.12 -2.83
N VAL A 126 13.87 -0.66 -2.66
CA VAL A 126 12.69 -1.51 -2.48
C VAL A 126 12.40 -2.30 -3.76
N GLY A 127 12.52 -1.69 -4.94
CA GLY A 127 12.38 -2.40 -6.22
C GLY A 127 13.38 -3.56 -6.35
N LEU A 128 14.67 -3.28 -6.13
CA LEU A 128 15.73 -4.31 -6.15
C LEU A 128 15.52 -5.39 -5.08
N ALA A 129 15.12 -4.99 -3.87
CA ALA A 129 14.85 -5.93 -2.80
C ALA A 129 13.66 -6.84 -3.12
N ARG A 130 12.56 -6.32 -3.67
CA ARG A 130 11.36 -7.09 -4.04
C ARG A 130 11.70 -8.19 -5.05
N GLU A 131 12.44 -7.85 -6.11
CA GLU A 131 12.92 -8.83 -7.09
C GLU A 131 13.83 -9.89 -6.47
N ALA A 132 14.75 -9.48 -5.58
CA ALA A 132 15.65 -10.40 -4.91
C ALA A 132 14.91 -11.36 -3.96
N LEU A 133 13.91 -10.86 -3.23
CA LEU A 133 13.06 -11.66 -2.35
C LEU A 133 12.23 -12.68 -3.14
N ALA A 134 11.66 -12.28 -4.29
CA ALA A 134 10.94 -13.19 -5.17
C ALA A 134 11.84 -14.33 -5.68
N LYS A 135 13.06 -14.00 -6.13
CA LYS A 135 14.07 -15.00 -6.53
C LYS A 135 14.49 -15.92 -5.39
N ALA A 136 14.69 -15.36 -4.19
CA ALA A 136 15.05 -16.13 -3.01
C ALA A 136 13.95 -17.15 -2.66
N LEU A 137 12.68 -16.75 -2.73
CA LEU A 137 11.53 -17.61 -2.47
C LEU A 137 11.41 -18.74 -3.50
N LEU A 138 11.63 -18.48 -4.78
CA LEU A 138 11.60 -19.52 -5.83
C LEU A 138 12.59 -20.66 -5.57
N ALA A 139 13.71 -20.38 -4.89
CA ALA A 139 14.71 -21.36 -4.49
C ALA A 139 14.50 -21.92 -3.07
N THR A 140 13.39 -21.57 -2.40
CA THR A 140 13.05 -21.98 -1.04
C THR A 140 11.87 -22.94 -1.07
N ARG A 141 11.87 -23.97 -0.24
CA ARG A 141 10.69 -24.83 -0.01
C ARG A 141 9.76 -24.25 1.04
N SER A 142 8.45 -24.45 0.91
CA SER A 142 7.46 -23.90 1.85
C SER A 142 7.69 -24.25 3.34
N GLY A 143 8.31 -25.39 3.63
CA GLY A 143 8.68 -25.82 4.99
C GLY A 143 9.84 -25.03 5.61
N GLU A 144 10.66 -24.37 4.80
CA GLU A 144 11.80 -23.56 5.24
C GLU A 144 11.42 -22.10 5.47
N VAL A 145 10.32 -21.67 4.87
CA VAL A 145 9.74 -20.33 5.02
C VAL A 145 9.33 -20.10 6.47
N GLY A 146 9.93 -19.09 7.10
CA GLY A 146 9.76 -18.77 8.52
C GLY A 146 10.72 -19.52 9.46
N GLY A 147 11.64 -20.32 8.93
CA GLY A 147 12.68 -20.98 9.72
C GLY A 147 13.70 -20.01 10.33
N ARG A 148 14.52 -20.51 11.27
CA ARG A 148 15.48 -19.71 12.06
C ARG A 148 16.47 -18.88 11.22
N LEU A 149 16.86 -19.38 10.05
CA LEU A 149 17.82 -18.71 9.17
C LEU A 149 17.16 -17.92 8.03
N PHE A 150 15.82 -17.91 7.97
CA PHE A 150 15.08 -17.37 6.84
C PHE A 150 15.36 -15.87 6.63
N GLU A 151 15.31 -15.05 7.67
CA GLU A 151 15.63 -13.62 7.54
C GLU A 151 17.08 -13.36 7.10
N ALA A 152 18.03 -14.15 7.60
CA ALA A 152 19.43 -14.02 7.23
C ALA A 152 19.66 -14.40 5.77
N TYR A 153 18.97 -15.44 5.30
CA TYR A 153 18.93 -15.87 3.91
C TYR A 153 18.33 -14.79 3.01
N LEU A 154 17.14 -14.26 3.32
CA LEU A 154 16.53 -13.18 2.57
C LEU A 154 17.43 -11.93 2.52
N ARG A 155 18.03 -11.56 3.65
CA ARG A 155 18.97 -10.42 3.73
C ARG A 155 20.19 -10.63 2.84
N HIS A 156 20.70 -11.85 2.72
CA HIS A 156 21.81 -12.15 1.83
C HIS A 156 21.43 -11.85 0.37
N TRP A 157 20.30 -12.37 -0.11
CA TRP A 157 19.80 -12.11 -1.45
C TRP A 157 19.58 -10.62 -1.72
N VAL A 158 18.95 -9.91 -0.79
CA VAL A 158 18.76 -8.45 -0.89
C VAL A 158 20.10 -7.72 -0.97
N ASN A 159 21.09 -8.09 -0.17
CA ASN A 159 22.41 -7.47 -0.22
C ASN A 159 23.16 -7.75 -1.52
N VAL A 160 22.99 -8.93 -2.11
CA VAL A 160 23.55 -9.24 -3.44
C VAL A 160 22.94 -8.32 -4.49
N ALA A 161 21.62 -8.08 -4.45
CA ALA A 161 20.94 -7.19 -5.39
C ALA A 161 21.23 -5.70 -5.16
N LEU A 162 21.47 -5.27 -3.92
CA LEU A 162 21.80 -3.88 -3.58
C LEU A 162 23.28 -3.53 -3.80
N GLY A 163 24.16 -4.53 -3.82
CA GLY A 163 25.61 -4.33 -3.98
C GLY A 163 26.02 -3.49 -5.20
N PRO A 164 25.47 -3.73 -6.40
CA PRO A 164 25.78 -2.95 -7.60
C PRO A 164 25.49 -1.45 -7.50
N VAL A 165 24.55 -1.03 -6.63
CA VAL A 165 24.22 0.38 -6.39
C VAL A 165 24.86 0.92 -5.10
N GLY A 166 25.83 0.20 -4.54
CA GLY A 166 26.60 0.63 -3.37
C GLY A 166 25.83 0.60 -2.05
N LEU A 167 24.68 -0.08 -2.01
CA LEU A 167 23.82 -0.17 -0.83
C LEU A 167 23.91 -1.55 -0.15
N ARG A 168 23.53 -1.58 1.11
CA ARG A 168 23.24 -2.82 1.84
C ARG A 168 22.08 -2.65 2.81
N ALA A 169 21.30 -3.70 3.01
CA ALA A 169 20.43 -3.87 4.16
C ALA A 169 21.28 -4.30 5.37
N ARG A 170 21.60 -3.35 6.27
CA ARG A 170 22.25 -3.67 7.56
C ARG A 170 21.38 -4.63 8.38
N ARG A 171 20.07 -4.37 8.34
CA ARG A 171 19.03 -5.19 8.95
C ARG A 171 17.93 -5.42 7.91
N LEU A 172 17.43 -6.65 7.88
CA LEU A 172 16.16 -7.02 7.28
C LEU A 172 15.40 -7.76 8.37
N LYS A 173 14.18 -7.32 8.66
CA LYS A 173 13.27 -7.98 9.59
C LYS A 173 11.98 -8.30 8.86
N VAL A 174 11.55 -9.56 8.92
CA VAL A 174 10.23 -9.98 8.42
C VAL A 174 9.23 -9.66 9.52
N GLU A 175 8.42 -8.64 9.26
CA GLU A 175 7.41 -8.18 10.21
C GLU A 175 6.13 -9.03 10.10
N ALA A 176 5.73 -9.41 8.88
CA ALA A 176 4.65 -10.38 8.65
C ALA A 176 4.95 -11.31 7.48
N LEU A 177 4.32 -12.48 7.54
CA LEU A 177 4.48 -13.56 6.59
C LEU A 177 3.16 -14.34 6.49
N ALA A 178 2.75 -14.66 5.27
CA ALA A 178 1.64 -15.56 5.03
C ALA A 178 1.96 -16.50 3.86
N LYS A 179 1.38 -17.70 3.88
CA LYS A 179 1.57 -18.74 2.86
C LYS A 179 0.21 -19.20 2.37
N LEU A 180 0.06 -19.33 1.05
CA LEU A 180 -1.15 -19.77 0.37
C LEU A 180 -0.81 -20.88 -0.63
N GLY A 181 -1.66 -21.90 -0.72
CA GLY A 181 -1.50 -22.96 -1.71
C GLY A 181 -1.16 -24.34 -1.13
N PRO A 182 -0.57 -25.23 -1.94
CA PRO A 182 0.13 -24.96 -3.20
C PRO A 182 -0.82 -24.56 -4.34
N VAL A 183 -0.34 -23.72 -5.25
CA VAL A 183 -1.09 -23.23 -6.42
C VAL A 183 -0.28 -23.48 -7.69
N SER A 184 -0.89 -24.15 -8.66
CA SER A 184 -0.21 -24.52 -9.92
C SER A 184 -0.21 -23.38 -10.94
N ARG A 185 -1.28 -22.60 -11.03
CA ARG A 185 -1.42 -21.50 -12.01
C ARG A 185 -1.72 -20.15 -11.35
N PRO A 186 -1.40 -19.00 -11.96
CA PRO A 186 -1.80 -17.68 -11.46
C PRO A 186 -3.31 -17.50 -11.31
N GLU A 187 -4.09 -18.05 -12.25
CA GLU A 187 -5.55 -17.91 -12.28
C GLU A 187 -6.21 -18.61 -11.08
N ASP A 188 -5.70 -19.78 -10.70
CA ASP A 188 -6.17 -20.54 -9.54
C ASP A 188 -6.02 -19.73 -8.23
N LEU A 189 -4.98 -18.89 -8.11
CA LEU A 189 -4.78 -18.02 -6.96
C LEU A 189 -5.84 -16.92 -6.93
N LEU A 190 -6.13 -16.30 -8.08
CA LEU A 190 -7.15 -15.26 -8.17
C LEU A 190 -8.54 -15.80 -7.83
N GLU A 191 -8.87 -17.00 -8.32
CA GLU A 191 -10.12 -17.67 -7.97
C GLU A 191 -10.21 -17.98 -6.47
N LEU A 192 -9.11 -18.44 -5.86
CA LEU A 192 -9.03 -18.69 -4.42
C LEU A 192 -9.23 -17.40 -3.62
N LEU A 193 -8.57 -16.31 -4.01
CA LEU A 193 -8.70 -15.01 -3.34
C LEU A 193 -10.12 -14.45 -3.48
N ARG A 194 -10.68 -14.45 -4.70
CA ARG A 194 -12.08 -14.05 -4.98
C ARG A 194 -13.09 -14.86 -4.17
N GLY A 195 -12.89 -16.17 -4.07
CA GLY A 195 -13.80 -17.07 -3.37
C GLY A 195 -13.69 -17.05 -1.84
N SER A 196 -12.55 -16.61 -1.31
CA SER A 196 -12.26 -16.64 0.14
C SER A 196 -12.69 -15.39 0.88
N PHE A 197 -12.72 -14.21 0.25
CA PHE A 197 -13.22 -13.02 0.90
C PHE A 197 -14.73 -13.10 1.10
N ARG A 198 -15.17 -12.87 2.34
CA ARG A 198 -16.58 -12.77 2.70
C ARG A 198 -16.84 -11.35 3.22
N PRO A 199 -17.56 -10.51 2.45
CA PRO A 199 -18.01 -9.21 2.94
C PRO A 199 -18.78 -9.39 4.25
N PRO A 200 -18.64 -8.47 5.21
CA PRO A 200 -19.36 -8.55 6.47
C PRO A 200 -20.84 -8.30 6.22
N VAL A 201 -21.63 -9.36 6.35
CA VAL A 201 -23.09 -9.32 6.29
C VAL A 201 -23.65 -9.28 7.71
N ASP A 202 -24.81 -8.64 7.87
CA ASP A 202 -25.53 -8.62 9.15
C ASP A 202 -26.73 -9.59 9.09
N PRO A 203 -26.68 -10.74 9.81
CA PRO A 203 -27.73 -11.75 9.74
C PRO A 203 -29.10 -11.27 10.23
N GLU A 204 -29.15 -10.32 11.16
CA GLU A 204 -30.42 -9.77 11.64
C GLU A 204 -31.04 -8.85 10.60
N ARG A 205 -30.22 -8.04 9.92
CA ARG A 205 -30.66 -7.22 8.77
C ARG A 205 -31.11 -8.09 7.60
N GLU A 206 -30.44 -9.21 7.34
CA GLU A 206 -30.88 -10.16 6.31
C GLU A 206 -32.24 -10.79 6.65
N LYS A 207 -32.46 -11.20 7.92
CA LYS A 207 -33.77 -11.68 8.39
C LYS A 207 -34.85 -10.61 8.23
N GLU A 208 -34.54 -9.36 8.56
CA GLU A 208 -35.44 -8.23 8.43
C GLU A 208 -35.80 -7.96 6.96
N LEU A 209 -34.82 -7.97 6.06
CA LEU A 209 -35.04 -7.87 4.61
C LEU A 209 -36.01 -8.95 4.12
N ARG A 210 -35.78 -10.22 4.51
CA ARG A 210 -36.66 -11.34 4.15
C ARG A 210 -38.07 -11.17 4.72
N ARG A 211 -38.20 -10.66 5.95
CA ARG A 211 -39.49 -10.36 6.59
C ARG A 211 -40.23 -9.29 5.81
N LYS A 212 -39.60 -8.14 5.53
CA LYS A 212 -40.21 -7.05 4.77
C LYS A 212 -40.57 -7.48 3.35
N ALA A 213 -39.71 -8.25 2.67
CA ALA A 213 -40.01 -8.79 1.34
C ALA A 213 -41.22 -9.72 1.35
N ARG A 214 -41.38 -10.56 2.38
CA ARG A 214 -42.58 -11.37 2.58
C ARG A 214 -43.82 -10.50 2.79
N MET A 215 -43.71 -9.45 3.61
CA MET A 215 -44.82 -8.51 3.83
C MET A 215 -45.29 -7.89 2.52
N VAL A 216 -44.38 -7.50 1.61
CA VAL A 216 -44.76 -6.96 0.29
C VAL A 216 -45.53 -7.99 -0.55
N ARG A 217 -45.11 -9.26 -0.52
CA ARG A 217 -45.82 -10.35 -1.24
C ARG A 217 -47.21 -10.61 -0.66
N GLU A 218 -47.35 -10.62 0.66
CA GLU A 218 -48.62 -10.84 1.36
C GLU A 218 -49.55 -9.63 1.29
N ARG A 219 -48.99 -8.43 1.07
CA ARG A 219 -49.70 -7.15 1.07
C ARG A 219 -49.35 -6.34 -0.19
N PRO A 220 -49.87 -6.71 -1.38
CA PRO A 220 -49.48 -6.08 -2.64
C PRO A 220 -49.78 -4.58 -2.73
N TRP A 221 -50.69 -4.05 -1.90
CA TRP A 221 -50.95 -2.60 -1.83
C TRP A 221 -49.73 -1.80 -1.36
N LEU A 222 -48.72 -2.42 -0.74
CA LEU A 222 -47.44 -1.78 -0.43
C LEU A 222 -46.64 -1.40 -1.68
N LEU A 223 -46.98 -1.93 -2.85
CA LEU A 223 -46.37 -1.52 -4.12
C LEU A 223 -46.91 -0.18 -4.64
N ALA A 224 -48.04 0.28 -4.13
CA ALA A 224 -48.64 1.56 -4.49
C ALA A 224 -48.30 2.62 -3.44
N LYS A 225 -47.76 3.75 -3.88
CA LYS A 225 -47.51 4.91 -3.01
C LYS A 225 -48.86 5.48 -2.49
N PRO A 226 -49.03 5.66 -1.17
CA PRO A 226 -50.22 6.29 -0.61
C PRO A 226 -50.40 7.74 -1.07
N LEU A 227 -51.65 8.20 -1.18
CA LEU A 227 -51.99 9.61 -1.48
C LEU A 227 -51.89 10.51 -0.25
N ASP A 228 -52.14 9.96 0.95
CA ASP A 228 -52.00 10.69 2.20
C ASP A 228 -50.51 11.04 2.45
N PRO A 229 -50.16 12.32 2.71
CA PRO A 229 -48.76 12.73 2.86
C PRO A 229 -48.02 12.04 4.03
N ASN A 230 -48.70 11.78 5.15
CA ASN A 230 -48.07 11.13 6.30
C ASN A 230 -47.78 9.67 5.98
N TRP A 231 -48.75 8.96 5.40
CA TRP A 231 -48.55 7.58 4.97
C TRP A 231 -47.54 7.46 3.83
N ALA A 232 -47.46 8.45 2.93
CA ALA A 232 -46.44 8.49 1.88
C ALA A 232 -45.03 8.68 2.46
N SER A 233 -44.87 9.38 3.59
CA SER A 233 -43.60 9.48 4.30
C SER A 233 -43.20 8.14 4.93
N GLU A 234 -44.11 7.50 5.67
CA GLU A 234 -43.87 6.18 6.27
C GLU A 234 -43.58 5.10 5.22
N TRP A 235 -44.30 5.15 4.09
CA TRP A 235 -44.07 4.25 2.95
C TRP A 235 -42.66 4.40 2.38
N ARG A 236 -42.20 5.64 2.14
CA ARG A 236 -40.83 5.88 1.67
C ARG A 236 -39.79 5.41 2.69
N ALA A 237 -40.02 5.67 3.98
CA ALA A 237 -39.13 5.22 5.05
C ALA A 237 -39.07 3.68 5.14
N PHE A 238 -40.19 2.99 4.95
CA PHE A 238 -40.23 1.52 4.89
C PHE A 238 -39.34 0.97 3.78
N TRP A 239 -39.50 1.50 2.56
CA TRP A 239 -38.73 1.05 1.40
C TRP A 239 -37.26 1.46 1.48
N ALA A 240 -36.94 2.66 1.97
CA ALA A 240 -35.57 3.09 2.22
C ALA A 240 -34.90 2.20 3.28
N GLY A 241 -35.61 1.89 4.36
CA GLY A 241 -35.11 0.97 5.39
C GLY A 241 -34.93 -0.46 4.85
N MET A 242 -35.77 -0.91 3.91
CA MET A 242 -35.55 -2.19 3.22
C MET A 242 -34.29 -2.14 2.33
N ALA A 243 -34.03 -1.02 1.65
CA ALA A 243 -32.82 -0.84 0.84
C ALA A 243 -31.55 -0.80 1.72
N GLU A 244 -31.62 -0.19 2.90
CA GLU A 244 -30.54 -0.26 3.90
C GLU A 244 -30.31 -1.70 4.37
N ASP A 245 -31.36 -2.46 4.65
CA ASP A 245 -31.23 -3.88 5.02
C ASP A 245 -30.61 -4.71 3.87
N LEU A 246 -30.91 -4.37 2.61
CA LEU A 246 -30.28 -4.97 1.43
C LEU A 246 -28.77 -4.66 1.37
N MET A 247 -28.38 -3.42 1.64
CA MET A 247 -26.97 -3.01 1.73
C MET A 247 -26.24 -3.88 2.77
N TRP A 248 -26.81 -4.02 3.97
CA TRP A 248 -26.27 -4.86 5.04
C TRP A 248 -26.23 -6.35 4.68
N ALA A 249 -27.31 -6.89 4.09
CA ALA A 249 -27.41 -8.29 3.71
C ALA A 249 -26.39 -8.69 2.63
N ARG A 250 -25.95 -7.73 1.81
CA ARG A 250 -24.95 -7.94 0.76
C ARG A 250 -23.54 -7.47 1.16
N GLY A 251 -23.39 -6.82 2.31
CA GLY A 251 -22.13 -6.18 2.70
C GLY A 251 -21.70 -5.06 1.74
N LYS A 252 -22.65 -4.44 1.03
CA LYS A 252 -22.39 -3.32 0.10
C LYS A 252 -22.56 -2.00 0.82
N PHE A 253 -21.51 -1.20 0.87
CA PHE A 253 -21.53 0.12 1.52
C PHE A 253 -21.94 1.26 0.60
N LEU A 254 -22.04 1.00 -0.71
CA LEU A 254 -22.45 1.94 -1.73
C LEU A 254 -23.59 1.34 -2.56
N LEU A 255 -24.58 2.17 -2.89
CA LEU A 255 -25.73 1.80 -3.69
C LEU A 255 -26.10 2.97 -4.61
N ARG A 256 -26.17 2.73 -5.92
CA ARG A 256 -26.49 3.72 -6.96
C ARG A 256 -28.00 3.71 -7.29
N PRO A 257 -28.55 4.79 -7.88
CA PRO A 257 -29.98 4.87 -8.21
C PRO A 257 -30.48 3.69 -9.06
N GLY A 258 -29.64 3.19 -9.96
CA GLY A 258 -29.96 2.04 -10.83
C GLY A 258 -29.93 0.69 -10.14
N ASP A 259 -29.21 0.53 -9.03
CA ASP A 259 -28.97 -0.80 -8.43
C ASP A 259 -30.23 -1.50 -7.91
N LEU A 260 -31.28 -0.71 -7.65
CA LEU A 260 -32.59 -1.23 -7.22
C LEU A 260 -33.49 -1.63 -8.39
N SER A 261 -33.15 -1.32 -9.64
CA SER A 261 -34.04 -1.58 -10.78
C SER A 261 -34.29 -3.04 -11.06
N ASP A 262 -33.28 -3.87 -10.77
CA ASP A 262 -33.27 -5.29 -11.14
C ASP A 262 -33.35 -6.20 -9.90
N VAL A 263 -33.69 -5.63 -8.75
CA VAL A 263 -33.73 -6.34 -7.47
C VAL A 263 -35.15 -6.40 -6.95
N GLU A 264 -35.74 -7.59 -6.87
CA GLU A 264 -37.02 -7.78 -6.20
C GLU A 264 -36.89 -7.54 -4.68
N PRO A 265 -37.87 -6.86 -4.03
CA PRO A 265 -39.13 -6.38 -4.59
C PRO A 265 -39.09 -4.95 -5.18
N PHE A 266 -37.93 -4.29 -5.20
CA PHE A 266 -37.79 -2.91 -5.67
C PHE A 266 -38.08 -2.75 -7.17
N SER A 267 -37.72 -3.73 -8.00
CA SER A 267 -38.03 -3.78 -9.44
C SER A 267 -39.52 -3.61 -9.76
N SER A 268 -40.40 -3.99 -8.83
CA SER A 268 -41.86 -3.83 -8.96
C SER A 268 -42.36 -2.41 -8.72
N LEU A 269 -41.51 -1.50 -8.21
CA LEU A 269 -41.85 -0.09 -8.02
C LEU A 269 -41.67 0.71 -9.30
N ARG A 270 -42.54 1.71 -9.49
CA ARG A 270 -42.39 2.69 -10.58
C ARG A 270 -41.04 3.42 -10.45
N PRO A 271 -40.37 3.74 -11.58
CA PRO A 271 -39.07 4.43 -11.56
C PRO A 271 -39.08 5.71 -10.71
N GLU A 272 -40.10 6.55 -10.87
CA GLU A 272 -40.22 7.81 -10.10
C GLU A 272 -40.29 7.57 -8.58
N TRP A 273 -40.96 6.50 -8.15
CA TRP A 273 -41.05 6.16 -6.74
C TRP A 273 -39.77 5.52 -6.21
N ARG A 274 -39.04 4.78 -7.05
CA ARG A 274 -37.70 4.26 -6.69
C ARG A 274 -36.72 5.39 -6.46
N GLU A 275 -36.75 6.42 -7.30
CA GLU A 275 -35.95 7.64 -7.10
C GLU A 275 -36.29 8.31 -5.77
N GLU A 276 -37.58 8.49 -5.46
CA GLU A 276 -37.97 9.05 -4.15
C GLU A 276 -37.49 8.21 -2.96
N VAL A 277 -37.57 6.87 -3.06
CA VAL A 277 -37.06 5.95 -2.04
C VAL A 277 -35.54 6.07 -1.89
N PHE A 278 -34.84 6.16 -3.01
CA PHE A 278 -33.40 6.33 -3.06
C PHE A 278 -32.96 7.64 -2.39
N GLU A 279 -33.69 8.73 -2.64
CA GLU A 279 -33.44 10.02 -1.99
C GLU A 279 -33.60 9.95 -0.46
N VAL A 280 -34.63 9.24 0.02
CA VAL A 280 -34.83 9.02 1.45
C VAL A 280 -33.72 8.16 2.04
N LEU A 281 -33.30 7.09 1.36
CA LEU A 281 -32.15 6.27 1.77
C LEU A 281 -30.87 7.12 1.86
N ARG A 282 -30.58 7.92 0.83
CA ARG A 282 -29.41 8.79 0.80
C ARG A 282 -29.40 9.79 1.96
N GLY A 283 -30.57 10.32 2.32
CA GLY A 283 -30.74 11.15 3.51
C GLY A 283 -30.53 10.40 4.84
N SER A 284 -30.80 9.10 4.89
CA SER A 284 -30.71 8.30 6.13
C SER A 284 -29.33 7.70 6.38
N VAL A 285 -28.66 7.14 5.36
CA VAL A 285 -27.33 6.52 5.51
C VAL A 285 -26.18 7.47 5.21
N GLY A 286 -26.44 8.52 4.44
CA GLY A 286 -25.44 9.44 3.91
C GLY A 286 -25.26 9.30 2.39
N SER A 287 -24.45 10.21 1.84
CA SER A 287 -24.20 10.31 0.40
C SER A 287 -22.71 10.41 0.10
N ARG A 288 -22.29 9.79 -1.01
CA ARG A 288 -20.99 10.04 -1.64
C ARG A 288 -21.23 10.14 -3.13
N LEU A 289 -20.89 11.29 -3.73
CA LEU A 289 -21.32 11.65 -5.09
C LEU A 289 -22.86 11.51 -5.20
N ASP A 290 -23.34 10.83 -6.24
CA ASP A 290 -24.77 10.58 -6.48
C ASP A 290 -25.26 9.24 -5.88
N ALA A 291 -24.44 8.57 -5.05
CA ALA A 291 -24.77 7.29 -4.45
C ALA A 291 -25.21 7.41 -2.97
N ALA A 292 -26.07 6.49 -2.53
CA ALA A 292 -26.30 6.24 -1.11
C ALA A 292 -25.07 5.52 -0.53
N PHE A 293 -24.53 6.05 0.57
CA PHE A 293 -23.25 5.61 1.11
C PHE A 293 -23.33 5.40 2.61
N SER A 294 -23.11 4.17 3.07
CA SER A 294 -23.10 3.81 4.50
C SER A 294 -21.68 3.68 5.01
N ARG A 295 -21.24 4.66 5.81
CA ARG A 295 -19.93 4.62 6.45
C ARG A 295 -19.79 3.48 7.47
N GLU A 296 -20.90 3.05 8.08
CA GLU A 296 -20.88 1.93 9.03
C GLU A 296 -20.56 0.61 8.33
N ILE A 297 -21.22 0.33 7.20
CA ILE A 297 -20.93 -0.87 6.40
C ILE A 297 -19.49 -0.81 5.88
N LEU A 298 -19.04 0.34 5.39
CA LEU A 298 -17.65 0.51 4.93
C LEU A 298 -16.65 0.18 6.04
N ARG A 299 -16.88 0.66 7.27
CA ARG A 299 -16.00 0.36 8.42
C ARG A 299 -15.89 -1.13 8.69
N ARG A 300 -17.03 -1.83 8.73
CA ARG A 300 -17.02 -3.29 8.91
C ARG A 300 -16.30 -3.96 7.74
N PHE A 301 -16.61 -3.55 6.51
CA PHE A 301 -15.98 -4.07 5.28
C PHE A 301 -14.47 -3.92 5.31
N SER A 302 -13.97 -2.70 5.56
CA SER A 302 -12.54 -2.40 5.66
C SER A 302 -11.87 -3.17 6.78
N SER A 303 -12.52 -3.34 7.94
CA SER A 303 -11.97 -4.17 9.03
C SER A 303 -11.82 -5.64 8.62
N SER A 304 -12.87 -6.23 8.03
CA SER A 304 -12.82 -7.60 7.53
C SER A 304 -11.79 -7.77 6.42
N LEU A 305 -11.69 -6.79 5.52
CA LEU A 305 -10.72 -6.79 4.43
C LEU A 305 -9.29 -6.73 4.95
N ALA A 306 -8.98 -5.88 5.93
CA ALA A 306 -7.65 -5.79 6.52
C ALA A 306 -7.21 -7.12 7.15
N GLN A 307 -8.14 -7.79 7.83
CA GLN A 307 -7.89 -9.11 8.40
C GLN A 307 -7.65 -10.16 7.30
N TRP A 308 -8.56 -10.26 6.34
CA TRP A 308 -8.46 -11.20 5.23
C TRP A 308 -7.17 -10.99 4.43
N ALA A 309 -6.81 -9.74 4.13
CA ALA A 309 -5.60 -9.41 3.40
C ALA A 309 -4.34 -9.84 4.16
N ARG A 310 -4.31 -9.68 5.49
CA ARG A 310 -3.21 -10.14 6.35
C ARG A 310 -3.07 -11.66 6.32
N GLU A 311 -4.19 -12.38 6.43
CA GLU A 311 -4.22 -13.85 6.40
C GLU A 311 -3.78 -14.41 5.03
N ASN A 312 -4.03 -13.65 3.96
CA ASN A 312 -3.70 -14.03 2.58
C ASN A 312 -2.36 -13.43 2.08
N GLY A 313 -1.60 -12.73 2.91
CA GLY A 313 -0.30 -12.17 2.51
C GLY A 313 -0.38 -11.02 1.50
N LEU A 314 -1.51 -10.32 1.47
CA LEU A 314 -1.75 -9.11 0.67
C LEU A 314 -1.45 -7.88 1.54
N PHE A 315 -0.18 -7.71 1.89
CA PHE A 315 0.23 -6.64 2.82
C PHE A 315 0.23 -5.24 2.21
N GLU A 316 0.23 -5.15 0.88
CA GLU A 316 -0.03 -3.92 0.13
C GLU A 316 -1.39 -4.08 -0.56
N LEU A 317 -2.24 -3.07 -0.39
CA LEU A 317 -3.52 -2.96 -1.05
C LEU A 317 -3.47 -1.79 -2.03
N ASP A 318 -3.63 -2.08 -3.32
CA ASP A 318 -3.73 -1.07 -4.37
C ASP A 318 -5.11 -1.11 -5.05
N LEU A 319 -5.43 -0.04 -5.77
CA LEU A 319 -6.73 0.08 -6.47
C LEU A 319 -6.97 -1.08 -7.44
N ALA A 320 -5.97 -1.44 -8.26
CA ALA A 320 -6.12 -2.47 -9.29
C ALA A 320 -6.44 -3.84 -8.67
N MET A 321 -5.80 -4.18 -7.56
CA MET A 321 -6.07 -5.41 -6.83
C MET A 321 -7.47 -5.43 -6.21
N LEU A 322 -7.91 -4.31 -5.62
CA LEU A 322 -9.26 -4.20 -5.06
C LEU A 322 -10.34 -4.33 -6.16
N GLU A 323 -10.11 -3.73 -7.32
CA GLU A 323 -10.99 -3.86 -8.48
C GLU A 323 -11.01 -5.30 -9.01
N GLU A 324 -9.84 -5.91 -9.22
CA GLU A 324 -9.72 -7.24 -9.83
C GLU A 324 -10.18 -8.39 -8.92
N ILE A 325 -9.87 -8.32 -7.62
CA ILE A 325 -10.14 -9.41 -6.68
C ILE A 325 -11.51 -9.23 -6.02
N LEU A 326 -11.88 -8.01 -5.64
CA LEU A 326 -13.13 -7.78 -4.92
C LEU A 326 -14.27 -7.33 -5.86
N GLY A 327 -13.97 -7.00 -7.12
CA GLY A 327 -14.96 -6.50 -8.07
C GLY A 327 -15.51 -5.13 -7.69
N LEU A 328 -14.74 -4.35 -6.94
CA LEU A 328 -15.10 -2.98 -6.57
C LEU A 328 -14.92 -2.06 -7.77
N GLU A 329 -15.72 -1.01 -7.83
CA GLU A 329 -15.45 0.10 -8.74
C GLU A 329 -14.35 1.02 -8.17
N ALA A 330 -13.74 1.85 -9.02
CA ALA A 330 -12.60 2.68 -8.63
C ALA A 330 -12.91 3.64 -7.46
N ASP A 331 -14.12 4.19 -7.39
CA ASP A 331 -14.58 5.05 -6.30
C ASP A 331 -14.83 4.28 -4.99
N GLU A 332 -15.33 3.05 -5.09
CA GLU A 332 -15.48 2.11 -3.97
C GLU A 332 -14.12 1.68 -3.41
N ALA A 333 -13.20 1.28 -4.30
CA ALA A 333 -11.83 0.90 -3.94
C ALA A 333 -11.09 2.05 -3.24
N LEU A 334 -11.22 3.28 -3.77
CA LEU A 334 -10.65 4.46 -3.13
C LEU A 334 -11.25 4.72 -1.74
N ALA A 335 -12.57 4.61 -1.60
CA ALA A 335 -13.25 4.79 -0.31
C ALA A 335 -12.76 3.76 0.74
N VAL A 336 -12.53 2.52 0.31
CA VAL A 336 -11.97 1.46 1.16
C VAL A 336 -10.56 1.80 1.62
N LEU A 337 -9.66 2.22 0.72
CA LEU A 337 -8.30 2.61 1.09
C LEU A 337 -8.29 3.81 2.04
N GLU A 338 -9.13 4.82 1.78
CA GLU A 338 -9.28 5.98 2.66
C GLU A 338 -9.72 5.59 4.07
N GLU A 339 -10.76 4.76 4.20
CA GLU A 339 -11.25 4.33 5.51
C GLU A 339 -10.24 3.42 6.23
N LEU A 340 -9.52 2.55 5.51
CA LEU A 340 -8.44 1.73 6.08
C LEU A 340 -7.31 2.58 6.68
N VAL A 341 -6.90 3.63 5.97
CA VAL A 341 -5.86 4.56 6.48
C VAL A 341 -6.41 5.41 7.62
N TRP A 342 -7.64 5.92 7.49
CA TRP A 342 -8.29 6.74 8.51
C TRP A 342 -8.49 5.97 9.83
N ALA A 343 -8.90 4.71 9.75
CA ALA A 343 -9.04 3.81 10.89
C ALA A 343 -7.69 3.34 11.48
N GLY A 344 -6.57 3.71 10.84
CA GLY A 344 -5.23 3.36 11.29
C GLY A 344 -4.81 1.92 10.98
N ALA A 345 -5.60 1.16 10.20
CA ALA A 345 -5.27 -0.19 9.78
C ALA A 345 -4.16 -0.21 8.71
N CYS A 346 -4.05 0.86 7.91
CA CYS A 346 -3.01 1.04 6.89
C CYS A 346 -2.24 2.36 7.05
N SER A 347 -1.15 2.49 6.30
CA SER A 347 -0.51 3.77 5.96
C SER A 347 -0.38 3.89 4.45
N TRP A 348 -0.56 5.11 3.92
CA TRP A 348 -0.30 5.37 2.50
C TRP A 348 1.13 5.00 2.13
N LEU A 349 1.27 4.20 1.07
CA LEU A 349 2.54 4.06 0.37
C LEU A 349 2.59 5.12 -0.74
N GLU A 350 1.54 5.16 -1.57
CA GLU A 350 1.25 6.25 -2.49
C GLU A 350 -0.20 6.73 -2.27
N LYS A 351 -0.36 8.00 -1.90
CA LYS A 351 -1.66 8.54 -1.51
C LYS A 351 -2.66 8.41 -2.66
N GLY A 352 -3.78 7.73 -2.40
CA GLY A 352 -4.85 7.52 -3.37
C GLY A 352 -4.57 6.42 -4.40
N LYS A 353 -3.47 5.66 -4.26
CA LYS A 353 -3.17 4.52 -5.15
C LYS A 353 -2.93 3.22 -4.39
N SER A 354 -2.07 3.25 -3.36
CA SER A 354 -1.79 2.04 -2.57
C SER A 354 -1.48 2.35 -1.11
N ALA A 355 -1.84 1.40 -0.25
CA ALA A 355 -1.64 1.48 1.19
C ALA A 355 -1.08 0.16 1.74
N VAL A 356 -0.15 0.26 2.66
CA VAL A 356 0.45 -0.90 3.34
C VAL A 356 -0.23 -1.15 4.68
N LEU A 357 -0.54 -2.40 4.97
CA LEU A 357 -1.12 -2.82 6.26
C LEU A 357 -0.15 -2.53 7.40
N LYS A 358 -0.68 -1.94 8.48
CA LYS A 358 0.02 -1.90 9.75
C LYS A 358 -0.17 -3.23 10.46
N LEU A 359 0.92 -3.72 11.04
CA LEU A 359 0.88 -4.82 11.98
C LEU A 359 0.77 -4.17 13.36
N GLY A 360 -0.32 -4.50 14.06
CA GLY A 360 -0.66 -3.95 15.37
C GLY A 360 0.37 -4.28 16.44
#